data_AF-A0A646KKP8-F1
#
_entry.id   AF-A0A646KKP8-F1
#
_cell.length_a   1.000
_cell.length_b   1.000
_cell.length_c   1.000
_cell.angle_alpha   90.00
_cell.angle_beta   90.00
_cell.angle_gamma   90.00
#
_symmetry.space_group_name_H-M   'P 1'
#
loop_
_entity.id
_entity.type
_entity.pdbx_description
1 polymer ?
#
loop_
_entity_poly.entity_id
_entity_poly.type
_entity_poly.pdbx_seq_one_letter_code
_entity_poly.pdbx_strand_id
1 'polypeptide(L)'
;MSEIRSRYIEMPRPYENGYGAVESELTFRASDRRRAAEHRAAAIELATLYGVEWRTPWRLTPGWTVYREITEGTPAGRPDDRRVIVTAPARALARYLAALPRVLAELEAAATRAARSFGRWRRSLLATLSGALDYEDPNTLRVRAREFRTAVLRQVVGHLRTPPAPASSDPRRPMWEQAAAVAAEVWTDRPVDPWAVTEEEVTAVLASIIRPQ
;
A
#
# COMPACT_ATOMS: atom_id res chain seq x y z
N MET A 1 -17.24 -8.99 -19.34
CA MET A 1 -16.32 -7.99 -18.75
C MET A 1 -15.40 -8.69 -17.76
N SER A 2 -14.15 -8.98 -18.12
CA SER A 2 -13.21 -9.62 -17.17
C SER A 2 -12.42 -8.53 -16.46
N GLU A 3 -12.78 -8.32 -15.20
CA GLU A 3 -12.15 -7.44 -14.21
C GLU A 3 -11.15 -8.29 -13.41
N ILE A 4 -9.89 -7.85 -13.29
CA ILE A 4 -8.93 -8.51 -12.40
C ILE A 4 -9.25 -8.00 -10.99
N ARG A 5 -9.95 -8.82 -10.21
CA ARG A 5 -10.38 -8.50 -8.84
C ARG A 5 -9.40 -9.07 -7.83
N SER A 6 -8.75 -8.18 -7.09
CA SER A 6 -8.07 -8.50 -5.85
C SER A 6 -8.95 -8.12 -4.66
N ARG A 7 -8.72 -8.74 -3.50
CA ARG A 7 -9.34 -8.34 -2.22
C ARG A 7 -9.11 -6.86 -1.90
N TYR A 8 -8.01 -6.28 -2.38
CA TYR A 8 -7.54 -4.95 -2.00
C TYR A 8 -7.74 -3.89 -3.09
N ILE A 9 -7.71 -4.31 -4.36
CA ILE A 9 -7.74 -3.41 -5.51
C ILE A 9 -8.78 -3.90 -6.51
N GLU A 10 -9.51 -2.93 -7.04
CA GLU A 10 -10.26 -3.02 -8.28
C GLU A 10 -9.44 -2.42 -9.42
N MET A 11 -9.22 -3.24 -10.45
CA MET A 11 -8.52 -2.87 -11.66
C MET A 11 -9.50 -2.94 -12.84
N PRO A 12 -10.12 -1.83 -13.26
CA PRO A 12 -10.66 -1.73 -14.60
C PRO A 12 -9.59 -2.13 -15.63
N ARG A 13 -10.04 -2.68 -16.77
CA ARG A 13 -9.13 -3.11 -17.83
C ARG A 13 -8.25 -1.93 -18.27
N PRO A 14 -6.93 -2.14 -18.39
CA PRO A 14 -6.07 -1.11 -18.94
C PRO A 14 -6.47 -0.79 -20.38
N TYR A 15 -6.30 0.46 -20.80
CA TYR A 15 -6.55 0.89 -22.17
C TYR A 15 -5.29 1.54 -22.75
N GLU A 16 -5.09 1.39 -24.05
CA GLU A 16 -4.01 2.06 -24.77
C GLU A 16 -4.36 3.54 -24.95
N ASN A 17 -3.46 4.43 -24.54
CA ASN A 17 -3.57 5.85 -24.86
C ASN A 17 -3.04 6.09 -26.28
N GLY A 18 -3.43 7.20 -26.91
CA GLY A 18 -3.05 7.53 -28.30
C GLY A 18 -1.54 7.71 -28.56
N TYR A 19 -0.67 7.48 -27.57
CA TYR A 19 0.77 7.59 -27.64
C TYR A 19 1.51 6.25 -27.47
N GLY A 20 0.80 5.11 -27.57
CA GLY A 20 1.39 3.77 -27.46
C GLY A 20 1.77 3.37 -26.03
N ALA A 21 1.35 4.15 -25.03
CA ALA A 21 1.45 3.78 -23.62
C ALA A 21 0.10 3.25 -23.14
N VAL A 22 0.14 2.34 -22.17
CA VAL A 22 -1.08 1.76 -21.60
C VAL A 22 -1.34 2.42 -20.25
N GLU A 23 -2.58 2.82 -20.04
CA GLU A 23 -3.05 3.41 -18.79
C GLU A 23 -3.99 2.43 -18.06
N SER A 24 -3.85 2.32 -16.75
CA SER A 24 -4.77 1.59 -15.89
C SER A 24 -5.10 2.41 -14.67
N GLU A 25 -6.38 2.40 -14.31
CA GLU A 25 -6.84 3.02 -13.07
C GLU A 25 -6.97 1.95 -11.98
N LEU A 26 -6.44 2.25 -10.80
CA LEU A 26 -6.50 1.41 -9.61
C LEU A 26 -7.43 2.05 -8.59
N THR A 27 -8.40 1.30 -8.10
CA THR A 27 -9.27 1.73 -7.00
C THR A 27 -9.07 0.85 -5.77
N PHE A 28 -8.68 1.46 -4.65
CA PHE A 28 -8.40 0.75 -3.40
C PHE A 28 -9.69 0.57 -2.58
N ARG A 29 -10.14 -0.69 -2.42
CA ARG A 29 -11.46 -1.06 -1.88
C ARG A 29 -11.59 -1.00 -0.35
N ALA A 30 -10.56 -0.57 0.37
CA ALA A 30 -10.60 -0.59 1.83
C ALA A 30 -11.75 0.29 2.38
N SER A 31 -12.52 -0.27 3.33
CA SER A 31 -13.64 0.43 3.97
C SER A 31 -13.17 1.71 4.70
N ASP A 32 -12.02 1.64 5.35
CA ASP A 32 -11.35 2.77 5.99
C ASP A 32 -10.48 3.57 4.99
N ARG A 33 -10.64 4.90 4.98
CA ARG A 33 -9.83 5.83 4.17
C ARG A 33 -8.34 5.70 4.46
N ARG A 34 -7.95 5.55 5.74
CA ARG A 34 -6.52 5.40 6.12
C ARG A 34 -5.92 4.15 5.49
N ARG A 35 -6.68 3.06 5.49
CA ARG A 35 -6.25 1.79 4.94
C ARG A 35 -6.10 1.83 3.42
N ALA A 36 -7.04 2.49 2.73
CA ALA A 36 -6.90 2.74 1.29
C ALA A 36 -5.65 3.58 0.98
N ALA A 37 -5.35 4.59 1.81
CA ALA A 37 -4.14 5.40 1.66
C ALA A 37 -2.85 4.58 1.88
N GLU A 38 -2.85 3.63 2.82
CA GLU A 38 -1.74 2.70 3.05
C GLU A 38 -1.50 1.79 1.82
N HIS A 39 -2.55 1.21 1.25
CA HIS A 39 -2.45 0.39 0.03
C HIS A 39 -2.00 1.21 -1.18
N ARG A 40 -2.53 2.43 -1.29
CA ARG A 40 -2.14 3.38 -2.32
C ARG A 40 -0.65 3.73 -2.24
N ALA A 41 -0.14 4.02 -1.05
CA ALA A 41 1.28 4.30 -0.87
C ALA A 41 2.16 3.12 -1.28
N ALA A 42 1.79 1.90 -0.89
CA ALA A 42 2.49 0.68 -1.31
C ALA A 42 2.46 0.48 -2.84
N ALA A 43 1.31 0.75 -3.48
CA ALA A 43 1.17 0.64 -4.93
C ALA A 43 2.03 1.65 -5.70
N ILE A 44 2.20 2.87 -5.16
CA ILE A 44 3.07 3.91 -5.71
C ILE A 44 4.56 3.53 -5.58
N GLU A 45 4.94 3.03 -4.41
CA GLU A 45 6.31 2.57 -4.17
C GLU A 45 6.67 1.41 -5.12
N LEU A 46 5.74 0.48 -5.33
CA LEU A 46 5.87 -0.60 -6.30
C LEU A 46 5.89 -0.07 -7.75
N ALA A 47 5.04 0.90 -8.11
CA ALA A 47 5.05 1.49 -9.45
C ALA A 47 6.43 2.09 -9.77
N THR A 48 7.02 2.79 -8.80
CA THR A 48 8.38 3.34 -8.91
C THR A 48 9.42 2.25 -9.16
N LEU A 49 9.33 1.10 -8.47
CA LEU A 49 10.25 -0.04 -8.68
C LEU A 49 10.16 -0.58 -10.12
N TYR A 50 8.96 -0.68 -10.68
CA TYR A 50 8.74 -1.16 -12.03
C TYR A 50 8.95 -0.12 -13.14
N GLY A 51 9.34 1.12 -12.79
CA GLY A 51 9.46 2.21 -13.76
C GLY A 51 8.13 2.61 -14.38
N VAL A 52 7.04 2.47 -13.62
CA VAL A 52 5.67 2.82 -14.02
C VAL A 52 5.34 4.22 -13.49
N GLU A 53 4.92 5.11 -14.38
CA GLU A 53 4.47 6.44 -14.02
C GLU A 53 3.12 6.35 -13.30
N TRP A 54 2.88 7.28 -12.37
CA TRP A 54 1.62 7.32 -11.64
C TRP A 54 1.16 8.75 -11.41
N ARG A 55 -0.16 8.92 -11.34
CA ARG A 55 -0.80 10.19 -10.97
C ARG A 55 -2.02 9.95 -10.11
N THR A 56 -2.41 10.97 -9.36
CA THR A 56 -3.63 10.94 -8.54
C THR A 56 -4.75 11.63 -9.29
N PRO A 57 -5.87 10.95 -9.59
CA PRO A 57 -7.00 11.62 -10.19
C PRO A 57 -7.62 12.63 -9.20
N TRP A 58 -8.22 13.69 -9.75
CA TRP A 58 -8.96 14.66 -8.97
C TRP A 58 -10.36 14.15 -8.65
N ARG A 59 -10.80 14.32 -7.41
CA ARG A 59 -12.19 14.22 -7.02
C ARG A 59 -12.83 15.61 -7.16
N LEU A 60 -13.63 15.77 -8.21
CA LEU A 60 -14.43 16.97 -8.41
C LEU A 60 -15.46 17.13 -7.29
N THR A 61 -15.71 18.38 -6.91
CA THR A 61 -16.82 18.71 -6.02
C THR A 61 -18.14 18.36 -6.72
N PRO A 62 -19.12 17.71 -6.05
CA PRO A 62 -20.41 17.41 -6.67
C PRO A 62 -21.05 18.67 -7.27
N GLY A 63 -21.49 18.60 -8.53
CA GLY A 63 -22.13 19.72 -9.24
C GLY A 63 -21.18 20.64 -10.04
N TRP A 64 -19.87 20.35 -10.08
CA TRP A 64 -18.90 21.04 -10.92
C TRP A 64 -18.57 20.21 -12.16
N THR A 65 -18.60 20.82 -13.36
CA THR A 65 -18.08 20.27 -14.60
C THR A 65 -16.76 20.94 -14.96
N VAL A 66 -15.86 20.21 -15.62
CA VAL A 66 -14.51 20.67 -16.04
C VAL A 66 -14.55 22.00 -16.83
N TYR A 67 -15.68 22.32 -17.48
CA TYR A 67 -15.87 23.54 -18.27
C TYR A 67 -16.16 24.82 -17.48
N ARG A 68 -16.33 24.75 -16.15
CA ARG A 68 -16.57 25.94 -15.32
C ARG A 68 -15.27 26.60 -14.82
N GLU A 69 -14.13 26.13 -15.31
CA GLU A 69 -12.77 26.55 -14.94
C GLU A 69 -12.23 27.68 -15.84
N ILE A 70 -12.63 28.94 -15.67
CA ILE A 70 -11.70 30.05 -15.98
C ILE A 70 -11.80 31.19 -14.95
N THR A 71 -12.92 31.36 -14.24
CA THR A 71 -13.20 32.70 -13.65
C THR A 71 -12.95 32.91 -12.16
N GLU A 72 -12.89 31.91 -11.27
CA GLU A 72 -12.85 32.22 -9.83
C GLU A 72 -11.98 31.24 -9.04
N GLY A 73 -11.00 31.78 -8.29
CA GLY A 73 -9.91 31.09 -7.59
C GLY A 73 -10.28 30.14 -6.44
N THR A 74 -11.30 29.31 -6.60
CA THR A 74 -11.65 28.21 -5.70
C THR A 74 -11.00 26.91 -6.20
N PRO A 75 -10.29 26.12 -5.36
CA PRO A 75 -9.68 24.89 -5.83
C PRO A 75 -10.73 23.91 -6.39
N ALA A 76 -10.56 23.51 -7.66
CA ALA A 76 -11.51 22.73 -8.49
C ALA A 76 -11.83 21.30 -7.98
N GLY A 77 -11.14 20.85 -6.93
CA GLY A 77 -11.34 19.53 -6.33
C GLY A 77 -10.24 19.22 -5.33
N ARG A 78 -10.26 17.98 -4.82
CA ARG A 78 -9.19 17.43 -3.99
C ARG A 78 -8.66 16.14 -4.63
N PRO A 79 -7.37 15.79 -4.46
CA PRO A 79 -6.86 14.49 -4.89
C PRO A 79 -7.71 13.35 -4.33
N ASP A 80 -8.03 12.36 -5.16
CA ASP A 80 -8.74 11.16 -4.72
C ASP A 80 -7.74 10.14 -4.16
N ASP A 81 -7.51 10.19 -2.85
CA ASP A 81 -6.56 9.31 -2.15
C ASP A 81 -6.91 7.81 -2.22
N ARG A 82 -8.07 7.44 -2.80
CA ARG A 82 -8.46 6.04 -3.02
C ARG A 82 -8.16 5.54 -4.43
N ARG A 83 -7.66 6.41 -5.31
CA ARG A 83 -7.41 6.07 -6.71
C ARG A 83 -5.99 6.43 -7.10
N VAL A 84 -5.45 5.65 -8.01
CA VAL A 84 -4.18 5.92 -8.69
C VAL A 84 -4.36 5.55 -10.15
N ILE A 85 -3.90 6.41 -11.03
CA ILE A 85 -3.76 6.09 -12.44
C ILE A 85 -2.29 5.76 -12.66
N VAL A 86 -2.02 4.63 -13.31
CA VAL A 86 -0.68 4.17 -13.68
C VAL A 86 -0.53 4.11 -15.20
N THR A 87 0.62 4.53 -15.70
CA THR A 87 0.90 4.61 -17.14
C THR A 87 2.30 4.07 -17.43
N ALA A 88 2.41 3.16 -18.40
CA ALA A 88 3.69 2.57 -18.82
C ALA A 88 3.56 1.81 -20.15
N PRO A 89 4.67 1.40 -20.78
CA PRO A 89 4.63 0.41 -21.86
C PRO A 89 3.93 -0.87 -21.40
N ALA A 90 3.19 -1.53 -22.30
CA ALA A 90 2.30 -2.65 -21.97
C ALA A 90 2.95 -3.73 -21.10
N ARG A 91 4.19 -4.12 -21.41
CA ARG A 91 4.93 -5.15 -20.65
C ARG A 91 5.35 -4.70 -19.25
N ALA A 92 5.77 -3.45 -19.08
CA ALA A 92 6.10 -2.90 -17.76
C ALA A 92 4.84 -2.79 -16.90
N LEU A 93 3.74 -2.29 -17.49
CA LEU A 93 2.45 -2.23 -16.81
C LEU A 93 1.96 -3.62 -16.41
N ALA A 94 2.05 -4.61 -17.29
CA ALA A 94 1.62 -5.97 -16.99
C ALA A 94 2.41 -6.61 -15.86
N ARG A 95 3.74 -6.42 -15.82
CA ARG A 95 4.59 -6.88 -14.70
C ARG A 95 4.17 -6.26 -13.38
N TYR A 96 3.95 -4.95 -13.38
CA TYR A 96 3.47 -4.22 -12.20
C TYR A 96 2.10 -4.73 -11.73
N LEU A 97 1.12 -4.83 -12.64
CA LEU A 97 -0.24 -5.26 -12.33
C LEU A 97 -0.31 -6.72 -11.88
N ALA A 98 0.54 -7.59 -12.42
CA ALA A 98 0.66 -8.99 -11.99
C ALA A 98 1.24 -9.10 -10.57
N ALA A 99 2.27 -8.31 -10.24
CA ALA A 99 2.90 -8.33 -8.93
C ALA A 99 2.03 -7.70 -7.82
N LEU A 100 1.29 -6.64 -8.15
CA LEU A 100 0.64 -5.77 -7.17
C LEU A 100 -0.31 -6.50 -6.20
N PRO A 101 -1.23 -7.39 -6.63
CA PRO A 101 -2.12 -8.13 -5.72
C PRO A 101 -1.36 -8.95 -4.68
N ARG A 102 -0.32 -9.67 -5.11
CA ARG A 102 0.50 -10.53 -4.25
C ARG A 102 1.30 -9.70 -3.26
N VAL A 103 1.99 -8.66 -3.74
CA VAL A 103 2.78 -7.76 -2.90
C VAL A 103 1.90 -7.12 -1.82
N LEU A 104 0.70 -6.62 -2.16
CA LEU A 104 -0.21 -6.08 -1.16
C LEU A 104 -0.65 -7.13 -0.12
N ALA A 105 -0.94 -8.36 -0.55
CA ALA A 105 -1.32 -9.43 0.37
C ALA A 105 -0.17 -9.79 1.34
N GLU A 106 1.06 -9.84 0.85
CA GLU A 106 2.25 -10.13 1.65
C GLU A 106 2.60 -9.01 2.64
N LEU A 107 2.53 -7.74 2.19
CA LEU A 107 2.66 -6.57 3.07
C LEU A 107 1.59 -6.57 4.18
N GLU A 108 0.37 -6.98 3.84
CA GLU A 108 -0.71 -7.10 4.83
C GLU A 108 -0.50 -8.23 5.82
N ALA A 109 0.06 -9.34 5.37
CA ALA A 109 0.50 -10.42 6.23
C ALA A 109 1.60 -9.94 7.19
N ALA A 110 2.59 -9.18 6.70
CA ALA A 110 3.66 -8.61 7.51
C ALA A 110 3.12 -7.66 8.59
N ALA A 111 2.25 -6.71 8.23
CA ALA A 111 1.60 -5.82 9.19
C ALA A 111 0.74 -6.58 10.22
N THR A 112 0.18 -7.73 9.84
CA THR A 112 -0.57 -8.61 10.74
C THR A 112 0.33 -9.38 11.69
N ARG A 113 1.49 -9.87 11.23
CA ARG A 113 2.52 -10.44 12.12
C ARG A 113 2.98 -9.40 13.15
N ALA A 114 3.27 -8.18 12.72
CA ALA A 114 3.64 -7.08 13.60
C ALA A 114 2.56 -6.76 14.65
N ALA A 115 1.29 -6.67 14.24
CA ALA A 115 0.18 -6.46 15.16
C ALA A 115 0.04 -7.59 16.19
N ARG A 116 0.33 -8.84 15.82
CA ARG A 116 0.38 -9.97 16.76
C ARG A 116 1.56 -9.84 17.73
N SER A 117 2.73 -9.40 17.28
CA SER A 117 3.87 -9.10 18.15
C SER A 117 3.51 -8.06 19.20
N PHE A 118 2.86 -6.96 18.79
CA PHE A 118 2.34 -5.95 19.72
C PHE A 118 1.37 -6.54 20.76
N GLY A 119 0.42 -7.35 20.30
CA GLY A 119 -0.52 -8.02 21.20
C GLY A 119 0.13 -8.98 22.19
N ARG A 120 1.17 -9.70 21.78
CA ARG A 120 1.97 -10.57 22.68
C ARG A 120 2.76 -9.75 23.69
N TRP A 121 3.45 -8.70 23.23
CA TRP A 121 4.19 -7.79 24.11
C TRP A 121 3.29 -7.18 25.18
N ARG A 122 2.10 -6.68 24.81
CA ARG A 122 1.13 -6.11 25.75
C ARG A 122 0.70 -7.07 26.88
N ARG A 123 0.77 -8.39 26.64
CA ARG A 123 0.45 -9.43 27.62
C ARG A 123 1.67 -10.02 28.31
N SER A 124 2.86 -9.52 28.00
CA SER A 124 4.12 -10.05 28.52
C SER A 124 4.52 -9.41 29.83
N LEU A 125 5.26 -10.15 30.66
CA LEU A 125 5.88 -9.65 31.88
C LEU A 125 6.74 -8.40 31.61
N LEU A 126 7.41 -8.33 30.46
CA LEU A 126 8.25 -7.19 30.07
C LEU A 126 7.47 -5.87 29.99
N ALA A 127 6.25 -5.89 29.43
CA ALA A 127 5.43 -4.69 29.36
C ALA A 127 4.91 -4.24 30.73
N THR A 128 4.66 -5.20 31.64
CA THR A 128 4.31 -4.91 33.03
C THR A 128 5.50 -4.34 33.80
N LEU A 129 6.68 -4.97 33.70
CA LEU A 129 7.87 -4.56 34.43
C LEU A 129 8.48 -3.25 33.93
N SER A 130 8.27 -2.90 32.66
CA SER A 130 8.75 -1.62 32.13
C SER A 130 7.91 -0.41 32.58
N GLY A 131 6.79 -0.63 33.28
CA GLY A 131 5.83 0.42 33.65
C GLY A 131 5.17 1.12 32.45
N ALA A 132 5.37 0.60 31.24
CA ALA A 132 4.93 1.27 30.01
C ALA A 132 3.41 1.32 29.86
N LEU A 133 2.70 0.47 30.60
CA LEU A 133 1.24 0.38 30.56
C LEU A 133 0.56 1.10 31.73
N ASP A 134 1.31 1.59 32.73
CA ASP A 134 0.77 2.05 34.01
C ASP A 134 -0.15 3.27 33.88
N TYR A 135 0.04 4.06 32.83
CA TYR A 135 -0.74 5.27 32.53
C TYR A 135 -1.59 5.15 31.27
N GLU A 136 -1.69 3.95 30.69
CA GLU A 136 -2.31 3.74 29.39
C GLU A 136 -3.70 3.11 29.55
N ASP A 137 -4.75 3.86 29.24
CA ASP A 137 -6.10 3.30 29.22
C ASP A 137 -6.34 2.42 27.98
N PRO A 138 -7.36 1.55 27.99
CA PRO A 138 -7.63 0.64 26.87
C PRO A 138 -7.87 1.31 25.52
N ASN A 139 -8.40 2.55 25.47
CA ASN A 139 -8.61 3.27 24.22
C ASN A 139 -7.29 3.82 23.68
N THR A 140 -6.44 4.38 24.54
CA THR A 140 -5.11 4.85 24.13
C THR A 140 -4.27 3.70 23.58
N LEU A 141 -4.32 2.52 24.21
CA LEU A 141 -3.64 1.32 23.69
C LEU A 141 -4.16 0.86 22.32
N ARG A 142 -5.46 1.04 22.02
CA ARG A 142 -6.02 0.75 20.69
C ARG A 142 -5.48 1.72 19.64
N VAL A 143 -5.39 3.01 19.98
CA VAL A 143 -4.81 4.03 19.10
C VAL A 143 -3.34 3.73 18.83
N ARG A 144 -2.55 3.48 19.89
CA ARG A 144 -1.13 3.11 19.78
C ARG A 144 -0.93 1.85 18.93
N ALA A 145 -1.76 0.81 19.11
CA ALA A 145 -1.68 -0.40 18.30
C ALA A 145 -1.94 -0.12 16.81
N ARG A 146 -2.91 0.75 16.50
CA ARG A 146 -3.23 1.15 15.13
C ARG A 146 -2.10 1.97 14.51
N GLU A 147 -1.55 2.94 15.26
CA GLU A 147 -0.42 3.76 14.81
C GLU A 147 0.83 2.94 14.59
N PHE A 148 1.14 2.05 15.53
CA PHE A 148 2.23 1.10 15.41
C PHE A 148 2.10 0.25 14.15
N ARG A 149 0.91 -0.32 13.87
CA ARG A 149 0.67 -1.09 12.65
C ARG A 149 0.95 -0.26 11.40
N THR A 150 0.45 0.98 11.33
CA THR A 150 0.70 1.88 10.20
C THR A 150 2.19 2.22 10.06
N ALA A 151 2.89 2.48 11.18
CA ALA A 151 4.30 2.80 11.18
C ALA A 151 5.14 1.61 10.68
N VAL A 152 4.85 0.39 11.15
CA VAL A 152 5.50 -0.83 10.68
C VAL A 152 5.23 -1.04 9.19
N LEU A 153 3.98 -0.92 8.74
CA LEU A 153 3.64 -1.09 7.33
C LEU A 153 4.41 -0.10 6.44
N ARG A 154 4.53 1.17 6.87
CA ARG A 154 5.32 2.18 6.15
C ARG A 154 6.79 1.76 6.00
N GLN A 155 7.40 1.25 7.07
CA GLN A 155 8.78 0.78 7.04
C GLN A 155 8.95 -0.45 6.13
N VAL A 156 8.05 -1.44 6.25
CA VAL A 156 8.05 -2.65 5.41
C VAL A 156 7.87 -2.30 3.93
N VAL A 157 7.04 -1.32 3.59
CA VAL A 157 6.92 -0.82 2.20
C VAL A 157 8.24 -0.20 1.74
N GLY A 158 8.90 0.59 2.59
CA GLY A 158 10.24 1.14 2.28
C GLY A 158 11.28 0.05 2.01
N HIS A 159 11.17 -1.09 2.69
CA HIS A 159 12.07 -2.23 2.49
C HIS A 159 11.98 -2.88 1.11
N LEU A 160 10.91 -2.63 0.34
CA LEU A 160 10.81 -3.09 -1.05
C LEU A 160 11.92 -2.51 -1.93
N ARG A 161 12.43 -1.31 -1.62
CA ARG A 161 13.54 -0.66 -2.33
C ARG A 161 14.89 -1.03 -1.73
N THR A 162 14.97 -0.98 -0.40
CA THR A 162 16.22 -1.16 0.32
C THR A 162 15.97 -2.10 1.49
N PRO A 163 16.47 -3.35 1.46
CA PRO A 163 16.34 -4.26 2.59
C PRO A 163 16.80 -3.62 3.91
N PRO A 164 16.15 -3.96 5.04
CA PRO A 164 16.47 -3.37 6.33
C PRO A 164 17.90 -3.69 6.74
N ALA A 165 18.55 -2.75 7.43
CA ALA A 165 19.69 -3.08 8.26
C ALA A 165 19.25 -3.97 9.44
N PRO A 166 20.13 -4.85 9.96
CA PRO A 166 19.86 -5.59 11.18
C PRO A 166 19.50 -4.61 12.31
N ALA A 167 18.32 -4.79 12.90
CA ALA A 167 17.85 -3.98 14.02
C ALA A 167 17.35 -4.91 15.12
N SER A 168 17.79 -4.64 16.36
CA SER A 168 17.31 -5.34 17.55
C SER A 168 16.29 -4.49 18.29
N SER A 169 15.22 -5.11 18.76
CA SER A 169 14.31 -4.47 19.72
C SER A 169 15.00 -4.26 21.07
N ASP A 170 14.79 -3.08 21.67
CA ASP A 170 15.18 -2.73 23.03
C ASP A 170 14.05 -3.09 24.01
N PRO A 171 14.23 -4.09 24.90
CA PRO A 171 13.18 -4.52 25.82
C PRO A 171 12.74 -3.44 26.82
N ARG A 172 13.54 -2.40 27.04
CA ARG A 172 13.23 -1.32 28.00
C ARG A 172 12.28 -0.28 27.43
N ARG A 173 12.09 -0.28 26.11
CA ARG A 173 11.25 0.69 25.41
C ARG A 173 9.89 0.11 25.09
N PRO A 174 8.82 0.92 25.09
CA PRO A 174 7.52 0.46 24.63
C PRO A 174 7.58 0.00 23.17
N MET A 175 6.86 -1.09 22.84
CA MET A 175 6.93 -1.65 21.49
C MET A 175 6.42 -0.70 20.40
N TRP A 176 5.47 0.19 20.71
CA TRP A 176 4.96 1.16 19.73
C TRP A 176 6.04 2.15 19.25
N GLU A 177 7.10 2.37 20.03
CA GLU A 177 8.23 3.23 19.65
C GLU A 177 9.26 2.49 18.79
N GLN A 178 9.12 1.17 18.63
CA GLN A 178 10.10 0.29 18.01
C GLN A 178 9.64 -0.24 16.65
N ALA A 179 8.79 0.53 15.95
CA ALA A 179 8.22 0.12 14.67
C ALA A 179 9.28 -0.26 13.62
N ALA A 180 10.43 0.42 13.59
CA ALA A 180 11.51 0.09 12.65
C ALA A 180 12.16 -1.27 12.95
N ALA A 181 12.47 -1.56 14.23
CA ALA A 181 13.03 -2.84 14.64
C ALA A 181 12.05 -3.98 14.34
N VAL A 182 10.78 -3.82 14.71
CA VAL A 182 9.75 -4.84 14.41
C VAL A 182 9.53 -5.00 12.90
N ALA A 183 9.60 -3.92 12.13
CA ALA A 183 9.54 -3.99 10.66
C ALA A 183 10.70 -4.81 10.08
N ALA A 184 11.92 -4.62 10.59
CA ALA A 184 13.09 -5.40 10.20
C ALA A 184 12.95 -6.88 10.60
N GLU A 185 12.45 -7.17 11.80
CA GLU A 185 12.19 -8.53 12.28
C GLU A 185 11.15 -9.25 11.38
N VAL A 186 9.99 -8.64 11.13
CA VAL A 186 8.93 -9.28 10.30
C VAL A 186 9.32 -9.41 8.83
N TRP A 187 10.21 -8.54 8.35
CA TRP A 187 10.81 -8.63 7.02
C TRP A 187 11.81 -9.77 6.95
N THR A 188 12.70 -9.90 7.93
CA THR A 188 13.72 -10.97 7.98
C THR A 188 13.09 -12.35 8.09
N ASP A 189 12.03 -12.49 8.90
CA ASP A 189 11.25 -13.74 9.04
C ASP A 189 10.63 -14.20 7.71
N ARG A 190 10.08 -13.27 6.93
CA ARG A 190 9.48 -13.56 5.63
C ARG A 190 9.53 -12.31 4.73
N PRO A 191 10.58 -12.18 3.90
CA PRO A 191 10.73 -11.05 3.00
C PRO A 191 9.61 -11.01 1.96
N VAL A 192 9.29 -9.81 1.48
CA VAL A 192 8.38 -9.61 0.35
C VAL A 192 9.24 -9.43 -0.88
N ASP A 193 9.19 -10.37 -1.81
CA ASP A 193 9.89 -10.24 -3.09
C ASP A 193 8.93 -9.62 -4.12
N PRO A 194 9.13 -8.35 -4.51
CA PRO A 194 8.29 -7.75 -5.56
C PRO A 194 8.49 -8.44 -6.91
N TRP A 195 9.66 -9.01 -7.18
CA TRP A 195 10.06 -9.53 -8.49
C TRP A 195 9.69 -10.99 -8.74
N ALA A 196 9.18 -11.71 -7.75
CA ALA A 196 8.70 -13.09 -7.85
C ALA A 196 7.38 -13.23 -8.66
N VAL A 197 7.26 -12.52 -9.78
CA VAL A 197 6.17 -12.64 -10.74
C VAL A 197 6.59 -13.59 -11.85
N THR A 198 5.73 -14.51 -12.26
CA THR A 198 6.07 -15.46 -13.34
C THR A 198 5.76 -14.86 -14.71
N GLU A 199 6.43 -15.34 -15.76
CA GLU A 199 6.15 -14.88 -17.12
C GLU A 199 4.74 -15.31 -17.59
N GLU A 200 4.16 -16.39 -17.06
CA GLU A 200 2.78 -16.77 -17.30
C GLU A 200 1.80 -15.73 -16.73
N GLU A 201 2.03 -15.23 -15.51
CA GLU A 201 1.22 -14.18 -14.88
C GLU A 201 1.28 -12.89 -15.70
N VAL A 202 2.49 -12.48 -16.11
CA VAL A 202 2.71 -11.30 -16.96
C VAL A 202 1.98 -11.46 -18.30
N THR A 203 2.08 -12.64 -18.92
CA THR A 203 1.43 -12.93 -20.21
C THR A 203 -0.08 -12.93 -20.09
N ALA A 204 -0.64 -13.46 -19.00
CA ALA A 204 -2.08 -13.42 -18.74
C ALA A 204 -2.59 -11.98 -18.61
N VAL A 205 -1.86 -11.12 -17.91
CA VAL A 205 -2.19 -9.70 -17.81
C VAL A 205 -2.02 -8.99 -19.15
N LEU A 206 -0.92 -9.20 -19.87
CA LEU A 206 -0.70 -8.66 -21.22
C LEU A 206 -1.84 -9.01 -22.18
N ALA A 207 -2.28 -10.27 -22.19
CA ALA A 207 -3.39 -10.71 -23.02
C ALA A 207 -4.71 -10.01 -22.65
N SER A 208 -4.87 -9.58 -21.39
CA SER A 208 -6.03 -8.80 -20.94
C SER A 208 -5.98 -7.33 -21.39
N ILE A 209 -4.77 -6.80 -21.61
CA ILE A 209 -4.50 -5.43 -22.08
C ILE A 209 -4.74 -5.32 -23.59
N ILE A 210 -4.20 -6.28 -24.36
CA ILE A 210 -4.12 -6.19 -25.83
C ILE A 210 -5.45 -6.52 -26.51
N ARG A 211 -6.37 -7.27 -25.87
CA ARG A 211 -7.65 -7.64 -26.52
C ARG A 211 -8.50 -6.40 -26.79
N PRO A 212 -8.73 -6.03 -28.07
CA PRO A 212 -9.64 -4.94 -28.42
C PRO A 212 -11.08 -5.29 -28.01
N GLN A 213 -11.90 -4.26 -27.83
CA GLN A 213 -13.32 -4.37 -27.48
C GLN A 213 -14.11 -5.16 -28.52
#